data_AF-A0A833G4X9-F1
#
_entry.id   AF-A0A833G4X9-F1
#
_cell.length_a   1.000
_cell.length_b   1.000
_cell.length_c   1.000
_cell.angle_alpha   90.00
_cell.angle_beta   90.00
_cell.angle_gamma   90.00
#
_symmetry.space_group_name_H-M   'P 1'
#
loop_
_entity.id
_entity.type
_entity.pdbx_description
1 polymer ?
#
loop_
_entity_poly.entity_id
_entity_poly.type
_entity_poly.pdbx_seq_one_letter_code
_entity_poly.pdbx_strand_id
1 'polypeptide(L)'
;ARNVQAIAGEAGLAPLAGRMDLVLVDAPCTGSGTWRRRPDAKWRLTERQLGVRIAEQAAILDAAAGYVKPGGRLVYITCSIFPAENAHQVAAFLERNPAFAAADPRALWRSRFGEGALQPRICGSGVVLTPATTATDGFFAAVLERHA
;
A
#
# COMPACT_ATOMS: atom_id res chain seq x y z
N ALA A 1 22.36 10.25 17.04
CA ALA A 1 22.51 9.25 15.96
C ALA A 1 21.71 9.71 14.74
N ARG A 2 22.26 9.64 13.52
CA ARG A 2 21.52 9.91 12.28
C ARG A 2 20.86 8.60 11.82
N ASN A 3 19.59 8.40 12.14
CA ASN A 3 18.80 7.22 11.78
C ASN A 3 17.96 7.42 10.50
N VAL A 4 18.22 8.50 9.75
CA VAL A 4 17.54 8.82 8.50
C VAL A 4 18.61 9.10 7.44
N GLN A 5 18.47 8.45 6.29
CA GLN A 5 19.31 8.64 5.12
C GLN A 5 18.40 8.84 3.91
N ALA A 6 18.55 9.96 3.21
CA ALA A 6 17.84 10.21 1.97
C ALA A 6 18.68 9.70 0.81
N ILE A 7 18.12 8.76 0.04
CA ILE A 7 18.76 8.14 -1.11
C ILE A 7 17.85 8.37 -2.31
N ALA A 8 18.41 8.86 -3.41
CA ALA A 8 17.68 9.07 -4.66
C ALA A 8 18.07 8.00 -5.69
N GLY A 9 17.07 7.48 -6.38
CA GLY A 9 17.25 6.48 -7.45
C GLY A 9 17.46 5.06 -6.94
N GLU A 10 17.12 4.10 -7.80
CA GLU A 10 17.11 2.66 -7.47
C GLU A 10 18.53 2.12 -7.21
N ALA A 11 19.53 2.57 -7.96
CA ALA A 11 20.92 2.15 -7.78
C ALA A 11 21.46 2.45 -6.37
N GLY A 12 21.01 3.55 -5.76
CA GLY A 12 21.39 3.89 -4.39
C GLY A 12 20.77 2.97 -3.34
N LEU A 13 19.64 2.32 -3.65
CA LEU A 13 18.95 1.40 -2.76
C LEU A 13 19.51 -0.03 -2.86
N ALA A 14 20.26 -0.37 -3.91
CA ALA A 14 20.81 -1.72 -4.13
C ALA A 14 21.51 -2.35 -2.89
N PRO A 15 22.30 -1.63 -2.08
CA PRO A 15 22.93 -2.20 -0.87
C PRO A 15 21.96 -2.67 0.22
N LEU A 16 20.68 -2.33 0.09
CA LEU A 16 19.59 -2.63 1.03
C LEU A 16 18.80 -3.88 0.64
N ALA A 17 19.10 -4.49 -0.51
CA ALA A 17 18.42 -5.67 -1.03
C ALA A 17 18.42 -6.82 0.00
N GLY A 18 17.24 -7.34 0.35
CA GLY A 18 17.06 -8.41 1.32
C GLY A 18 17.45 -8.08 2.77
N ARG A 19 17.63 -6.80 3.13
CA ARG A 19 18.12 -6.40 4.47
C ARG A 19 17.09 -5.68 5.32
N MET A 20 15.93 -5.36 4.78
CA MET A 20 14.93 -4.54 5.47
C MET A 20 13.92 -5.37 6.23
N ASP A 21 13.81 -5.11 7.54
CA ASP A 21 12.74 -5.65 8.39
C ASP A 21 11.35 -5.20 7.93
N LEU A 22 11.27 -3.98 7.43
CA LEU A 22 10.06 -3.34 6.95
C LEU A 22 10.38 -2.48 5.73
N VAL A 23 9.67 -2.71 4.64
CA VAL A 23 9.64 -1.84 3.47
C VAL A 23 8.25 -1.23 3.39
N LEU A 24 8.15 0.08 3.33
CA LEU A 24 6.89 0.81 3.15
C LEU A 24 6.87 1.43 1.77
N VAL A 25 5.81 1.13 1.02
CA VAL A 25 5.51 1.67 -0.30
C VAL A 25 4.27 2.55 -0.17
N ASP A 26 4.46 3.87 -0.20
CA ASP A 26 3.39 4.83 -0.46
C ASP A 26 3.37 5.10 -1.97
N ALA A 27 2.51 4.37 -2.67
CA ALA A 27 2.58 4.31 -4.13
C ALA A 27 1.91 5.52 -4.80
N PRO A 28 2.45 6.00 -5.93
CA PRO A 28 1.77 7.01 -6.73
C PRO A 28 0.39 6.50 -7.15
N CYS A 29 -0.65 7.27 -6.83
CA CYS A 29 -2.04 6.86 -6.97
C CYS A 29 -2.87 7.91 -7.75
N THR A 30 -4.10 7.58 -8.14
CA THR A 30 -5.03 8.55 -8.76
C THR A 30 -5.50 9.65 -7.80
N GLY A 31 -5.33 9.45 -6.49
CA GLY A 31 -5.69 10.39 -5.44
C GLY A 31 -7.18 10.43 -5.11
N SER A 32 -7.96 9.43 -5.53
CA SER A 32 -9.41 9.42 -5.37
C SER A 32 -9.89 9.53 -3.92
N GLY A 33 -9.10 9.10 -2.95
CA GLY A 33 -9.40 9.24 -1.54
C GLY A 33 -9.34 10.68 -1.02
N THR A 34 -8.74 11.59 -1.79
CA THR A 34 -8.59 13.01 -1.43
C THR A 34 -9.66 13.92 -2.05
N TRP A 35 -10.62 13.37 -2.81
CA TRP A 35 -11.64 14.17 -3.53
C TRP A 35 -12.49 15.06 -2.64
N ARG A 36 -12.66 14.75 -1.35
CA ARG A 36 -13.31 15.65 -0.40
C ARG A 36 -12.59 17.01 -0.28
N ARG A 37 -11.26 17.01 -0.35
CA ARG A 37 -10.41 18.21 -0.29
C ARG A 37 -10.15 18.81 -1.67
N ARG A 38 -10.24 18.01 -2.74
CA ARG A 38 -10.02 18.42 -4.15
C ARG A 38 -11.10 17.83 -5.07
N PRO A 39 -12.34 18.33 -5.03
CA PRO A 39 -13.49 17.70 -5.70
C PRO A 39 -13.42 17.74 -7.22
N ASP A 40 -12.73 18.75 -7.76
CA ASP A 40 -12.43 18.93 -9.18
C ASP A 40 -11.58 17.79 -9.77
N ALA A 41 -10.74 17.13 -8.96
CA ALA A 41 -9.90 16.02 -9.40
C ALA A 41 -10.71 14.81 -9.89
N LYS A 42 -11.94 14.62 -9.40
CA LYS A 42 -12.85 13.57 -9.86
C LYS A 42 -13.14 13.66 -11.36
N TRP A 43 -13.33 14.88 -11.87
CA TRP A 43 -13.72 15.13 -13.25
C TRP A 43 -12.54 15.12 -14.24
N ARG A 44 -11.31 15.27 -13.71
CA ARG A 44 -10.09 15.23 -14.52
C ARG A 44 -9.52 13.83 -14.69
N LEU A 45 -9.96 12.87 -13.87
CA LEU A 45 -9.45 11.51 -13.92
C LEU A 45 -9.97 10.80 -15.17
N THR A 46 -9.04 10.17 -15.88
CA THR A 46 -9.32 9.34 -17.06
C THR A 46 -8.89 7.90 -16.82
N GLU A 47 -9.51 6.95 -17.52
CA GLU A 47 -9.12 5.53 -17.47
C GLU A 47 -7.66 5.31 -17.87
N ARG A 48 -7.16 6.08 -18.84
CA ARG A 48 -5.75 6.06 -19.24
C ARG A 48 -4.82 6.42 -18.09
N GLN A 49 -5.13 7.46 -17.32
CA GLN A 49 -4.33 7.85 -16.15
C GLN A 49 -4.38 6.79 -15.06
N LEU A 50 -5.54 6.18 -14.81
CA LEU A 50 -5.67 5.06 -13.88
C LEU A 50 -4.80 3.87 -14.32
N GLY A 51 -4.84 3.50 -15.61
CA GLY A 51 -4.02 2.41 -16.15
C GLY A 51 -2.53 2.64 -15.99
N VAL A 52 -2.04 3.87 -16.21
CA VAL A 52 -0.63 4.23 -15.95
C VAL A 52 -0.26 4.03 -14.49
N ARG A 53 -1.11 4.47 -13.55
CA ARG A 53 -0.83 4.31 -12.11
C ARG A 53 -0.84 2.85 -11.67
N ILE A 54 -1.77 2.05 -12.17
CA ILE A 54 -1.81 0.59 -11.93
C ILE A 54 -0.50 -0.07 -12.37
N ALA A 55 0.01 0.26 -13.56
CA ALA A 55 1.25 -0.30 -14.06
C ALA A 55 2.48 0.13 -13.23
N GLU A 56 2.56 1.41 -12.86
CA GLU A 56 3.64 1.92 -11.99
C GLU A 56 3.59 1.28 -10.59
N GLN A 57 2.40 1.15 -9.99
CA GLN A 57 2.20 0.52 -8.69
C GLN A 57 2.70 -0.93 -8.68
N ALA A 58 2.34 -1.70 -9.70
CA ALA A 58 2.80 -3.08 -9.84
C ALA A 58 4.34 -3.17 -9.91
N ALA A 59 4.97 -2.33 -10.74
CA ALA A 59 6.42 -2.30 -10.88
C ALA A 59 7.13 -1.91 -9.56
N ILE A 60 6.60 -0.90 -8.85
CA ILE A 60 7.16 -0.47 -7.56
C ILE A 60 7.00 -1.57 -6.51
N LEU A 61 5.86 -2.25 -6.45
CA LEU A 61 5.63 -3.37 -5.53
C LEU A 61 6.62 -4.52 -5.77
N ASP A 62 6.79 -4.92 -7.03
CA ASP A 62 7.70 -6.01 -7.40
C ASP A 62 9.16 -5.64 -7.07
N ALA A 63 9.59 -4.40 -7.33
CA ALA A 63 10.91 -3.92 -6.93
C ALA A 63 11.07 -3.86 -5.39
N ALA A 64 10.06 -3.36 -4.69
CA ALA A 64 10.07 -3.21 -3.22
C ALA A 64 10.23 -4.55 -2.49
N ALA A 65 9.63 -5.62 -3.02
CA ALA A 65 9.74 -6.96 -2.47
C ALA A 65 11.20 -7.45 -2.37
N GLY A 66 12.07 -7.04 -3.29
CA GLY A 66 13.49 -7.39 -3.30
C GLY A 66 14.28 -6.86 -2.10
N TYR A 67 13.79 -5.83 -1.42
CA TYR A 67 14.47 -5.24 -0.25
C TYR A 67 14.07 -5.89 1.08
N VAL A 68 12.93 -6.59 1.11
CA VAL A 68 12.39 -7.20 2.33
C VAL A 68 13.22 -8.41 2.70
N LYS A 69 13.72 -8.51 3.93
CA LYS A 69 14.40 -9.73 4.40
C LYS A 69 13.41 -10.90 4.60
N PRO A 70 13.84 -12.17 4.59
CA PRO A 70 12.98 -13.28 5.06
C PRO A 70 12.44 -13.02 6.47
N GLY A 71 11.15 -13.28 6.69
CA GLY A 71 10.43 -12.92 7.91
C GLY A 71 10.14 -11.41 8.08
N GLY A 72 10.50 -10.58 7.10
CA GLY A 72 10.22 -9.15 7.06
C GLY A 72 8.83 -8.81 6.51
N ARG A 73 8.52 -7.52 6.47
CA ARG A 73 7.21 -7.01 5.99
C ARG A 73 7.33 -6.02 4.84
N LEU A 74 6.39 -6.10 3.91
CA LEU A 74 6.12 -5.10 2.88
C LEU A 74 4.75 -4.47 3.16
N VAL A 75 4.70 -3.16 3.31
CA VAL A 75 3.47 -2.42 3.54
C VAL A 75 3.16 -1.58 2.30
N TYR A 76 1.99 -1.82 1.71
CA TYR A 76 1.53 -1.11 0.52
C TYR A 76 0.41 -0.16 0.90
N ILE A 77 0.57 1.11 0.53
CA ILE A 77 -0.35 2.20 0.86
C ILE A 77 -0.68 2.97 -0.42
N THR A 78 -1.94 3.35 -0.57
CA THR A 78 -2.34 4.36 -1.55
C THR A 78 -3.31 5.36 -0.93
N CYS A 79 -3.32 6.54 -1.53
CA CYS A 79 -4.32 7.59 -1.34
C CYS A 79 -5.60 7.39 -2.18
N SER A 80 -5.89 6.16 -2.63
CA SER A 80 -7.00 5.83 -3.54
C SER A 80 -8.02 4.92 -2.86
N ILE A 81 -9.29 5.06 -3.25
CA ILE A 81 -10.38 4.16 -2.84
C ILE A 81 -10.74 3.13 -3.91
N PHE A 82 -10.05 3.12 -5.06
CA PHE A 82 -10.38 2.19 -6.15
C PHE A 82 -9.75 0.81 -5.92
N PRO A 83 -10.55 -0.28 -6.00
CA PRO A 83 -10.03 -1.64 -5.88
C PRO A 83 -8.88 -1.97 -6.86
N ALA A 84 -8.91 -1.39 -8.06
CA ALA A 84 -7.91 -1.59 -9.11
C ALA A 84 -6.49 -1.12 -8.72
N GLU A 85 -6.38 -0.09 -7.87
CA GLU A 85 -5.11 0.40 -7.32
C GLU A 85 -4.76 -0.25 -5.97
N ASN A 86 -5.67 -1.07 -5.44
CA ASN A 86 -5.64 -1.53 -4.05
C ASN A 86 -5.65 -3.06 -3.98
N ALA A 87 -6.79 -3.66 -3.64
CA ALA A 87 -6.93 -5.11 -3.47
C ALA A 87 -6.52 -5.90 -4.72
N HIS A 88 -6.74 -5.35 -5.93
CA HIS A 88 -6.32 -6.01 -7.16
C HIS A 88 -4.79 -6.00 -7.33
N GLN A 89 -4.11 -4.92 -6.94
CA GLN A 89 -2.64 -4.86 -6.92
C GLN A 89 -2.06 -5.89 -5.95
N VAL A 90 -2.64 -5.97 -4.75
CA VAL A 90 -2.21 -6.93 -3.72
C VAL A 90 -2.42 -8.37 -4.19
N ALA A 91 -3.59 -8.69 -4.75
CA ALA A 91 -3.88 -10.03 -5.27
C ALA A 91 -2.90 -10.43 -6.37
N ALA A 92 -2.72 -9.56 -7.38
CA ALA A 92 -1.79 -9.82 -8.48
C ALA A 92 -0.33 -9.93 -8.01
N PHE A 93 0.08 -9.13 -7.02
CA PHE A 93 1.40 -9.23 -6.42
C PHE A 93 1.62 -10.58 -5.76
N LEU A 94 0.66 -11.07 -4.96
CA LEU A 94 0.76 -12.35 -4.26
C LEU A 94 0.78 -13.54 -5.23
N GLU A 95 0.08 -13.45 -6.36
CA GLU A 95 0.17 -14.45 -7.44
C GLU A 95 1.58 -14.54 -8.03
N ARG A 96 2.25 -13.39 -8.23
CA ARG A 96 3.62 -13.33 -8.77
C ARG A 96 4.70 -13.65 -7.73
N ASN A 97 4.42 -13.46 -6.44
CA ASN A 97 5.39 -13.52 -5.36
C ASN A 97 4.96 -14.51 -4.26
N PRO A 98 5.08 -15.84 -4.49
CA PRO A 98 4.60 -16.87 -3.56
C PRO A 98 5.39 -16.93 -2.23
N ALA A 99 6.49 -16.20 -2.12
CA ALA A 99 7.23 -16.03 -0.86
C ALA A 99 6.56 -15.05 0.10
N PHE A 100 5.45 -14.42 -0.30
CA PHE A 100 4.69 -13.48 0.53
C PHE A 100 3.28 -14.01 0.81
N ALA A 101 2.77 -13.67 1.98
CA ALA A 101 1.38 -13.84 2.34
C ALA A 101 0.81 -12.50 2.84
N ALA A 102 -0.49 -12.28 2.65
CA ALA A 102 -1.15 -11.14 3.26
C ALA A 102 -1.48 -11.42 4.74
N ALA A 103 -1.19 -10.45 5.61
CA ALA A 103 -1.68 -10.47 6.97
C ALA A 103 -3.19 -10.16 7.02
N ASP A 104 -3.90 -10.69 8.02
CA ASP A 104 -5.33 -10.41 8.20
C ASP A 104 -5.55 -8.92 8.57
N PRO A 105 -6.19 -8.12 7.68
CA PRO A 105 -6.38 -6.70 7.92
C PRO A 105 -7.29 -6.41 9.12
N ARG A 106 -8.25 -7.29 9.45
CA ARG A 106 -9.14 -7.11 10.61
C ARG A 106 -8.42 -7.40 11.91
N ALA A 107 -7.63 -8.47 11.95
CA ALA A 107 -6.82 -8.79 13.13
C ALA A 107 -5.80 -7.69 13.41
N LEU A 108 -5.10 -7.20 12.38
CA LEU A 108 -4.14 -6.10 12.50
C LEU A 108 -4.80 -4.80 12.97
N TRP A 109 -5.96 -4.43 12.41
CA TRP A 109 -6.66 -3.22 12.84
C TRP A 109 -7.06 -3.30 14.32
N ARG A 110 -7.70 -4.42 14.72
CA ARG A 110 -8.13 -4.63 16.11
C ARG A 110 -6.97 -4.63 17.09
N SER A 111 -5.85 -5.29 16.75
CA SER A 111 -4.69 -5.33 17.64
C SER A 111 -4.05 -3.94 17.85
N ARG A 112 -4.15 -3.05 16.85
CA ARG A 112 -3.52 -1.74 16.91
C ARG A 112 -4.39 -0.61 17.48
N PHE A 113 -5.70 -0.67 17.21
CA PHE A 113 -6.64 0.42 17.55
C PHE A 113 -7.75 0.00 18.52
N GLY A 114 -7.94 -1.31 18.76
CA GLY A 114 -9.00 -1.84 19.62
C GLY A 114 -10.38 -1.91 18.95
N GLU A 115 -11.34 -2.53 19.64
CA GLU A 115 -12.69 -2.77 19.11
C GLU A 115 -13.59 -1.53 19.17
N GLY A 116 -13.31 -0.58 20.08
CA GLY A 116 -14.05 0.67 20.21
C GLY A 116 -13.69 1.75 19.19
N ALA A 117 -12.69 1.51 18.34
CA ALA A 117 -12.29 2.45 17.29
C ALA A 117 -13.31 2.47 16.13
N LEU A 118 -13.30 3.56 15.37
CA LEU A 118 -13.97 3.62 14.07
C LEU A 118 -13.41 2.52 13.15
N GLN A 119 -14.29 1.81 12.46
CA GLN A 119 -13.93 0.61 11.70
C GLN A 119 -13.70 0.95 10.22
N PRO A 120 -12.55 0.60 9.64
CA PRO A 120 -12.33 0.75 8.21
C PRO A 120 -13.18 -0.26 7.46
N ARG A 121 -13.39 0.01 6.17
CA ARG A 121 -13.90 -1.03 5.27
C ARG A 121 -12.78 -2.02 5.00
N ILE A 122 -13.12 -3.28 4.76
CA ILE A 122 -12.17 -4.29 4.29
C ILE A 122 -12.37 -4.49 2.80
N CYS A 123 -11.28 -4.50 2.04
CA CYS A 123 -11.28 -4.77 0.61
C CYS A 123 -10.14 -5.73 0.30
N GLY A 124 -10.48 -6.99 0.00
CA GLY A 124 -9.50 -8.07 -0.08
C GLY A 124 -8.68 -8.15 1.20
N SER A 125 -7.35 -8.13 1.04
CA SER A 125 -6.38 -8.24 2.13
C SER A 125 -5.96 -6.91 2.77
N GLY A 126 -6.70 -5.83 2.55
CA GLY A 126 -6.36 -4.52 3.11
C GLY A 126 -7.54 -3.79 3.74
N VAL A 127 -7.19 -2.74 4.47
CA VAL A 127 -8.14 -1.78 5.06
C VAL A 127 -8.33 -0.60 4.11
N VAL A 128 -9.57 -0.12 3.99
CA VAL A 128 -9.93 1.11 3.29
C VAL A 128 -10.51 2.08 4.31
N LEU A 129 -9.79 3.16 4.54
CA LEU A 129 -10.23 4.32 5.33
C LEU A 129 -11.10 5.21 4.45
N THR A 130 -12.11 5.85 5.02
CA THR A 130 -12.97 6.82 4.31
C THR A 130 -13.49 7.89 5.27
N PRO A 131 -13.94 9.05 4.76
CA PRO A 131 -14.58 10.06 5.61
C PRO A 131 -15.79 9.52 6.38
N ALA A 132 -16.55 8.62 5.76
CA ALA A 132 -17.77 8.07 6.34
C ALA A 132 -17.52 7.04 7.44
N THR A 133 -16.48 6.21 7.30
CA THR A 133 -16.26 5.07 8.20
C THR A 133 -15.18 5.31 9.24
N THR A 134 -14.21 6.18 8.96
CA THR A 134 -13.04 6.41 9.82
C THR A 134 -12.79 7.89 10.12
N ALA A 135 -13.65 8.80 9.66
CA ALA A 135 -13.50 10.25 9.84
C ALA A 135 -12.15 10.80 9.32
N THR A 136 -11.54 10.12 8.34
CA THR A 136 -10.29 10.50 7.68
C THR A 136 -10.52 10.73 6.19
N ASP A 137 -9.49 11.15 5.46
CA ASP A 137 -9.50 10.99 4.00
C ASP A 137 -9.50 9.51 3.59
N GLY A 138 -9.74 9.27 2.30
CA GLY A 138 -9.70 7.93 1.72
C GLY A 138 -8.27 7.43 1.57
N PHE A 139 -8.00 6.25 2.14
CA PHE A 139 -6.71 5.57 2.03
C PHE A 139 -6.92 4.06 1.98
N PHE A 140 -5.97 3.37 1.39
CA PHE A 140 -5.85 1.92 1.48
C PHE A 140 -4.51 1.55 2.10
N ALA A 141 -4.49 0.50 2.92
CA ALA A 141 -3.27 -0.11 3.43
C ALA A 141 -3.39 -1.64 3.48
N ALA A 142 -2.35 -2.33 3.05
CA ALA A 142 -2.18 -3.77 3.19
C ALA A 142 -0.79 -4.11 3.73
N VAL A 143 -0.70 -5.13 4.56
CA VAL A 143 0.56 -5.64 5.11
C VAL A 143 0.80 -7.03 4.54
N LEU A 144 1.96 -7.22 3.93
CA LEU A 144 2.41 -8.47 3.33
C LEU A 144 3.64 -8.95 4.09
N GLU A 145 3.65 -10.22 4.46
CA GLU A 145 4.70 -10.86 5.25
C GLU A 145 5.49 -11.79 4.35
N ARG A 146 6.82 -11.60 4.30
CA ARG A 146 7.71 -12.51 3.58
C ARG A 146 7.96 -13.72 4.47
N HIS A 147 7.83 -14.93 3.91
CA HIS A 147 8.16 -16.16 4.61
C HIS A 147 9.63 -16.14 5.08
N ALA A 148 9.90 -16.82 6.20
CA ALA A 148 11.23 -16.94 6.80
C ALA A 148 12.15 -17.85 5.99
#